data_AF-A0A239BYR9-F1
#
_entry.id   AF-A0A239BYR9-F1
#
_cell.length_a   1.000
_cell.length_b   1.000
_cell.length_c   1.000
_cell.angle_alpha   90.00
_cell.angle_beta   90.00
_cell.angle_gamma   90.00
#
_symmetry.space_group_name_H-M   'P 1'
#
loop_
_entity.id
_entity.type
_entity.pdbx_description
1 polymer ?
#
loop_
_entity_poly.entity_id
_entity_poly.type
_entity_poly.pdbx_seq_one_letter_code
_entity_poly.pdbx_strand_id
1 'polypeptide(L)'
;MHHLFLEKEMGELINQADKIDHKTLMAYNKMIGNPKKVGEFIKIFQEAIEKGTSSQTICFKIIEKVRAKNFFSFVMDTVKNSTNVIQIQTIFKSTVALPDEVEVVREYIPIIADMMKRNIDTEVIYHGVCLFYRIITKYPELHEELEKINLTLNHDNLQSLLRKFDILDKWETEGHRGKSKPGYFQDKTLFINFAMKFIKFQ
;
A
#
# COMPACT_ATOMS: atom_id res chain seq x y z
N MET A 1 21.40 2.15 7.49
CA MET A 1 20.59 0.91 7.41
C MET A 1 20.11 0.59 5.99
N HIS A 2 19.62 1.57 5.20
CA HIS A 2 19.19 1.35 3.80
C HIS A 2 20.24 0.68 2.90
N HIS A 3 21.50 1.08 3.03
CA HIS A 3 22.58 0.53 2.19
C HIS A 3 22.82 -0.98 2.40
N LEU A 4 22.57 -1.48 3.61
CA LEU A 4 22.68 -2.92 3.91
C LEU A 4 21.50 -3.71 3.32
N PHE A 5 20.32 -3.11 3.25
CA PHE A 5 19.15 -3.77 2.67
C PHE A 5 19.27 -3.92 1.15
N LEU A 6 19.79 -2.91 0.45
CA LEU A 6 19.97 -2.95 -1.00
C LEU A 6 20.96 -4.03 -1.46
N GLU A 7 21.94 -4.36 -0.62
CA GLU A 7 22.93 -5.39 -0.91
C GLU A 7 22.45 -6.82 -0.60
N LYS A 8 21.32 -6.98 0.11
CA LYS A 8 20.76 -8.31 0.41
C LYS A 8 20.42 -9.06 -0.86
N GLU A 9 20.57 -10.37 -0.79
CA GLU A 9 20.14 -11.24 -1.87
C GLU A 9 18.61 -11.36 -1.91
N MET A 10 18.04 -11.28 -3.10
CA MET A 10 16.61 -11.54 -3.29
C MET A 10 16.24 -12.97 -2.86
N GLY A 11 17.16 -13.93 -3.04
CA GLY A 11 16.97 -15.31 -2.59
C GLY A 11 16.75 -15.42 -1.07
N GLU A 12 17.50 -14.66 -0.28
CA GLU A 12 17.33 -14.62 1.18
C GLU A 12 15.95 -14.09 1.57
N LEU A 13 15.49 -13.01 0.92
CA LEU A 13 14.16 -12.44 1.17
C LEU A 13 13.03 -13.41 0.79
N ILE A 14 13.18 -14.12 -0.33
CA ILE A 14 12.21 -15.13 -0.76
C ILE A 14 12.16 -16.29 0.24
N ASN A 15 13.32 -16.74 0.75
CA ASN A 15 13.40 -17.83 1.72
C ASN A 15 12.80 -17.45 3.09
N GLN A 16 12.80 -16.17 3.45
CA GLN A 16 12.19 -15.64 4.67
C GLN A 16 10.66 -15.46 4.58
N ALA A 17 10.10 -15.48 3.36
CA ALA A 17 8.66 -15.37 3.17
C ALA A 17 7.92 -16.65 3.59
N ASP A 18 6.59 -16.59 3.66
CA ASP A 18 5.75 -17.75 3.95
C ASP A 18 6.02 -18.88 2.95
N LYS A 19 6.20 -20.12 3.44
CA LYS A 19 6.58 -21.28 2.60
C LYS A 19 5.62 -21.53 1.43
N ILE A 20 4.34 -21.21 1.61
CA ILE A 20 3.31 -21.33 0.56
C ILE A 20 3.59 -20.40 -0.63
N ASP A 21 4.27 -19.27 -0.41
CA ASP A 21 4.54 -18.25 -1.41
C ASP A 21 5.87 -18.44 -2.15
N HIS A 22 6.77 -19.31 -1.66
CA HIS A 22 8.12 -19.50 -2.22
C HIS A 22 8.11 -19.80 -3.73
N LYS A 23 7.32 -20.79 -4.16
CA LYS A 23 7.25 -21.18 -5.58
C LYS A 23 6.77 -20.03 -6.46
N THR A 24 5.78 -19.28 -5.99
CA THR A 24 5.23 -18.12 -6.71
C THR A 24 6.22 -16.96 -6.75
N LEU A 25 6.91 -16.68 -5.64
CA LEU A 25 7.93 -15.65 -5.54
C LEU A 25 9.13 -15.94 -6.47
N MET A 26 9.61 -17.19 -6.51
CA MET A 26 10.67 -17.57 -7.44
C MET A 26 10.25 -17.40 -8.90
N ALA A 27 9.01 -17.77 -9.24
CA ALA A 27 8.47 -17.57 -10.59
C ALA A 27 8.39 -16.08 -10.95
N TYR A 28 7.87 -15.24 -10.05
CA TYR A 28 7.82 -13.80 -10.25
C TYR A 28 9.21 -13.17 -10.37
N ASN A 29 10.17 -13.58 -9.54
CA ASN A 29 11.55 -13.10 -9.63
C ASN A 29 12.15 -13.42 -11.02
N LYS A 30 11.90 -14.62 -11.54
CA LYS A 30 12.33 -15.02 -12.89
C LYS A 30 11.68 -14.17 -13.98
N MET A 31 10.39 -13.86 -13.86
CA MET A 31 9.66 -13.06 -14.85
C MET A 31 10.19 -11.63 -14.99
N ILE A 32 10.80 -11.07 -13.94
CA ILE A 32 11.40 -9.74 -13.95
C ILE A 32 12.92 -9.76 -14.22
N GLY A 33 13.46 -10.87 -14.72
CA GLY A 33 14.88 -10.98 -15.09
C GLY A 33 15.79 -11.53 -13.99
N ASN A 34 15.22 -12.11 -12.93
CA ASN A 34 15.94 -12.75 -11.82
C ASN A 34 16.98 -11.84 -11.15
N PRO A 35 16.59 -10.65 -10.64
CA PRO A 35 17.50 -9.80 -9.89
C PRO A 35 18.11 -10.58 -8.73
N LYS A 36 19.43 -10.47 -8.56
CA LYS A 36 20.17 -11.16 -7.51
C LYS A 36 20.11 -10.37 -6.21
N LYS A 37 20.19 -9.04 -6.31
CA LYS A 37 20.18 -8.12 -5.16
C LYS A 37 18.91 -7.30 -5.10
N VAL A 38 18.54 -6.87 -3.89
CA VAL A 38 17.41 -5.96 -3.67
C VAL A 38 17.58 -4.66 -4.44
N GLY A 39 18.80 -4.11 -4.51
CA GLY A 39 19.06 -2.89 -5.29
C GLY A 39 18.76 -3.03 -6.79
N GLU A 40 19.00 -4.21 -7.36
CA GLU A 40 18.63 -4.51 -8.76
C GLU A 40 17.12 -4.59 -8.92
N PHE A 41 16.45 -5.27 -7.97
CA PHE A 41 14.99 -5.33 -7.92
C PHE A 41 14.34 -3.94 -7.83
N ILE A 42 14.85 -3.05 -6.96
CA ILE A 42 14.32 -1.69 -6.81
C ILE A 42 14.47 -0.88 -8.10
N LYS A 43 15.61 -1.00 -8.80
CA LYS A 43 15.80 -0.34 -10.11
C LYS A 43 14.79 -0.83 -11.14
N ILE A 44 14.60 -2.15 -11.24
CA ILE A 44 13.61 -2.75 -12.14
C ILE A 44 12.20 -2.24 -11.80
N PHE A 45 11.88 -2.16 -10.52
CA PHE A 45 10.60 -1.65 -10.05
C PHE A 45 10.39 -0.17 -10.42
N GLN A 46 11.38 0.70 -10.16
CA GLN A 46 11.34 2.11 -10.53
C GLN A 46 11.15 2.31 -12.03
N GLU A 47 11.97 1.64 -12.85
CA GLU A 47 11.82 1.71 -14.31
C GLU A 47 10.46 1.20 -14.78
N ALA A 48 9.94 0.14 -14.16
CA ALA A 48 8.65 -0.41 -14.53
C ALA A 48 7.49 0.55 -14.21
N ILE A 49 7.60 1.29 -13.10
CA ILE A 49 6.65 2.34 -12.71
C ILE A 49 6.71 3.53 -13.67
N GLU A 50 7.91 4.04 -13.94
CA GLU A 50 8.13 5.17 -14.84
C GLU A 50 7.65 4.88 -16.26
N LYS A 51 7.96 3.70 -16.77
CA LYS A 51 7.58 3.27 -18.13
C LYS A 51 6.15 2.72 -18.21
N GLY A 52 5.45 2.57 -17.08
CA GLY A 52 4.09 2.02 -17.02
C GLY A 52 3.96 0.57 -17.52
N THR A 53 5.01 -0.25 -17.39
CA THR A 53 5.03 -1.62 -17.94
C THR A 53 4.29 -2.62 -17.06
N SER A 54 3.93 -3.78 -17.61
CA SER A 54 3.28 -4.86 -16.86
C SER A 54 4.14 -5.44 -15.73
N SER A 55 5.47 -5.26 -15.80
CA SER A 55 6.43 -5.68 -14.77
C SER A 55 6.16 -5.03 -13.41
N GLN A 56 5.54 -3.84 -13.37
CA GLN A 56 5.21 -3.16 -12.12
C GLN A 56 4.29 -4.02 -11.23
N THR A 57 3.30 -4.70 -11.85
CA THR A 57 2.36 -5.57 -11.15
C THR A 57 3.06 -6.78 -10.55
N ILE A 58 4.07 -7.33 -11.23
CA ILE A 58 4.85 -8.45 -10.73
C ILE A 58 5.70 -8.01 -9.54
N CYS A 59 6.35 -6.84 -9.65
CA CYS A 59 7.13 -6.25 -8.57
C CYS A 59 6.26 -6.00 -7.32
N PHE A 60 5.05 -5.46 -7.49
CA PHE A 60 4.11 -5.28 -6.37
C PHE A 60 3.76 -6.58 -5.67
N LYS A 61 3.51 -7.65 -6.42
CA LYS A 61 3.22 -8.97 -5.83
C LYS A 61 4.41 -9.55 -5.07
N ILE A 62 5.64 -9.30 -5.54
CA ILE A 62 6.85 -9.71 -4.82
C ILE A 62 6.92 -8.95 -3.49
N ILE A 63 6.77 -7.62 -3.51
CA ILE A 63 6.79 -6.77 -2.31
C ILE A 63 5.72 -7.22 -1.29
N GLU A 64 4.49 -7.42 -1.75
CA GLU A 64 3.35 -7.83 -0.92
C GLU A 64 3.57 -9.19 -0.23
N LYS A 65 4.20 -10.13 -0.92
CA LYS A 65 4.41 -11.51 -0.43
C LYS A 65 5.68 -11.66 0.41
N VAL A 66 6.75 -10.94 0.06
CA VAL A 66 7.98 -10.94 0.86
C VAL A 66 7.76 -10.27 2.21
N ARG A 67 6.90 -9.24 2.27
CA ARG A 67 6.55 -8.52 3.52
C ARG A 67 7.78 -7.99 4.28
N ALA A 68 8.87 -7.70 3.58
CA ALA A 68 10.03 -7.07 4.21
C ALA A 68 9.72 -5.59 4.48
N LYS A 69 9.71 -5.22 5.75
CA LYS A 69 9.36 -3.87 6.24
C LYS A 69 10.22 -2.77 5.59
N ASN A 70 11.47 -3.09 5.25
CA ASN A 70 12.39 -2.16 4.60
C ASN A 70 11.93 -1.73 3.20
N PHE A 71 11.02 -2.45 2.53
CA PHE A 71 10.48 -2.03 1.23
C PHE A 71 9.59 -0.78 1.33
N PHE A 72 9.00 -0.50 2.49
CA PHE A 72 8.03 0.58 2.68
C PHE A 72 8.52 1.91 2.09
N SER A 73 9.67 2.39 2.57
CA SER A 73 10.24 3.68 2.15
C SER A 73 10.53 3.72 0.66
N PHE A 74 11.18 2.67 0.12
CA PHE A 74 11.52 2.60 -1.30
C PHE A 74 10.26 2.64 -2.19
N VAL A 75 9.23 1.89 -1.81
CA VAL A 75 7.99 1.83 -2.59
C VAL A 75 7.27 3.17 -2.54
N MET A 76 7.14 3.77 -1.36
CA MET A 76 6.53 5.09 -1.20
C MET A 76 7.29 6.16 -1.99
N ASP A 77 8.62 6.17 -1.91
CA ASP A 77 9.45 7.12 -2.64
C ASP A 77 9.36 6.97 -4.15
N THR A 78 9.23 5.74 -4.66
CA THR A 78 9.07 5.49 -6.09
C THR A 78 7.77 6.09 -6.65
N VAL A 79 6.69 6.13 -5.86
CA VAL A 79 5.38 6.58 -6.38
C VAL A 79 4.84 7.85 -5.78
N LYS A 80 5.55 8.47 -4.83
CA LYS A 80 5.07 9.68 -4.17
C LYS A 80 4.68 10.76 -5.17
N ASN A 81 5.29 10.81 -6.35
CA ASN A 81 4.96 11.79 -7.39
C ASN A 81 4.03 11.28 -8.49
N SER A 82 3.60 10.01 -8.45
CA SER A 82 2.74 9.42 -9.48
C SER A 82 1.33 10.03 -9.47
N THR A 83 0.79 10.24 -10.67
CA THR A 83 -0.61 10.63 -10.94
C THR A 83 -1.42 9.46 -11.51
N ASN A 84 -0.85 8.25 -11.52
CA ASN A 84 -1.52 7.05 -11.99
C ASN A 84 -2.29 6.41 -10.83
N VAL A 85 -3.61 6.58 -10.83
CA VAL A 85 -4.50 6.04 -9.79
C VAL A 85 -4.31 4.54 -9.54
N ILE A 86 -4.00 3.74 -10.59
CA ILE A 86 -3.78 2.29 -10.49
C ILE A 86 -2.50 2.00 -9.68
N GLN A 87 -1.42 2.76 -9.92
CA GLN A 87 -0.18 2.61 -9.18
C GLN A 87 -0.36 2.97 -7.71
N ILE A 88 -1.05 4.09 -7.44
CA ILE A 88 -1.30 4.55 -6.08
C ILE A 88 -2.12 3.54 -5.28
N GLN A 89 -3.27 3.10 -5.81
CA GLN A 89 -4.10 2.12 -5.12
C GLN A 89 -3.36 0.80 -4.87
N THR A 90 -2.53 0.36 -5.84
CA THR A 90 -1.81 -0.92 -5.75
C THR A 90 -0.77 -0.84 -4.65
N ILE A 91 -0.11 0.30 -4.48
CA ILE A 91 0.88 0.49 -3.41
C ILE A 91 0.25 0.56 -2.05
N PHE A 92 -0.82 1.31 -1.90
CA PHE A 92 -1.55 1.34 -0.64
C PHE A 92 -1.99 -0.07 -0.26
N LYS A 93 -2.43 -0.88 -1.21
CA LYS A 93 -2.76 -2.29 -0.97
C LYS A 93 -1.54 -3.17 -0.63
N SER A 94 -0.51 -3.15 -1.46
CA SER A 94 0.66 -4.05 -1.38
C SER A 94 1.63 -3.70 -0.26
N THR A 95 1.56 -2.49 0.30
CA THR A 95 2.37 -2.07 1.45
C THR A 95 1.79 -2.63 2.76
N VAL A 96 1.88 -3.95 2.91
CA VAL A 96 1.32 -4.69 4.05
C VAL A 96 2.23 -4.62 5.28
N ALA A 97 3.55 -4.62 5.07
CA ALA A 97 4.55 -4.59 6.14
C ALA A 97 5.03 -3.17 6.43
N LEU A 98 4.62 -2.62 7.58
CA LEU A 98 5.08 -1.32 8.05
C LEU A 98 6.47 -1.43 8.73
N PRO A 99 7.38 -0.44 8.53
CA PRO A 99 8.63 -0.27 9.28
C PRO A 99 8.41 -0.40 10.78
N ASP A 100 9.43 -0.80 11.55
CA ASP A 100 9.36 -0.86 13.02
C ASP A 100 9.69 0.49 13.67
N GLU A 101 10.42 1.36 12.98
CA GLU A 101 10.65 2.72 13.44
C GLU A 101 9.43 3.60 13.14
N VAL A 102 8.73 4.05 14.19
CA VAL A 102 7.55 4.93 14.07
C VAL A 102 7.87 6.23 13.32
N GLU A 103 9.08 6.79 13.52
CA GLU A 103 9.52 8.03 12.88
C GLU A 103 9.54 7.91 11.35
N VAL A 104 9.99 6.77 10.82
CA VAL A 104 9.95 6.52 9.38
C VAL A 104 8.52 6.58 8.88
N VAL A 105 7.58 5.96 9.59
CA VAL A 105 6.16 5.97 9.18
C VAL A 105 5.55 7.37 9.28
N ARG A 106 5.88 8.12 10.35
CA ARG A 106 5.42 9.49 10.56
C ARG A 106 5.75 10.39 9.38
N GLU A 107 6.96 10.27 8.81
CA GLU A 107 7.39 11.06 7.65
C GLU A 107 6.52 10.83 6.39
N TYR A 108 5.98 9.61 6.20
CA TYR A 108 5.16 9.30 5.03
C TYR A 108 3.66 9.57 5.21
N ILE A 109 3.16 9.85 6.42
CA ILE A 109 1.75 10.23 6.64
C ILE A 109 1.32 11.41 5.73
N PRO A 110 2.01 12.57 5.72
CA PRO A 110 1.63 13.67 4.84
C PRO A 110 1.79 13.33 3.35
N ILE A 111 2.74 12.46 3.00
CA ILE A 111 2.98 12.02 1.62
C ILE A 111 1.80 11.16 1.13
N ILE A 112 1.34 10.20 1.93
CA ILE A 112 0.18 9.36 1.62
C ILE A 112 -1.07 10.22 1.44
N ALA A 113 -1.29 11.19 2.32
CA ALA A 113 -2.42 12.11 2.22
C ALA A 113 -2.38 12.96 0.94
N ASP A 114 -1.21 13.49 0.59
CA ASP A 114 -1.02 14.24 -0.65
C ASP A 114 -1.24 13.38 -1.90
N MET A 115 -0.76 12.13 -1.89
CA MET A 115 -1.02 11.16 -2.97
C MET A 115 -2.52 10.90 -3.13
N MET A 116 -3.27 10.73 -2.04
CA MET A 116 -4.73 10.59 -2.06
C MET A 116 -5.40 11.84 -2.64
N LYS A 117 -4.93 13.04 -2.24
CA LYS A 117 -5.47 14.32 -2.70
C LYS A 117 -5.26 14.56 -4.19
N ARG A 118 -4.09 14.18 -4.72
CA ARG A 118 -3.78 14.33 -6.16
C ARG A 118 -4.41 13.25 -7.03
N ASN A 119 -4.84 12.13 -6.45
CA ASN A 119 -5.36 10.96 -7.15
C ASN A 119 -6.75 10.57 -6.63
N ILE A 120 -7.72 11.49 -6.69
CA ILE A 120 -9.06 11.26 -6.14
C ILE A 120 -9.80 10.20 -6.99
N ASP A 121 -9.73 8.95 -6.53
CA ASP A 121 -10.48 7.79 -7.03
C ASP A 121 -10.93 6.91 -5.87
N THR A 122 -11.99 6.13 -6.06
CA THR A 122 -12.53 5.27 -5.01
C THR A 122 -11.57 4.24 -4.47
N GLU A 123 -10.80 3.58 -5.32
CA GLU A 123 -9.88 2.55 -4.85
C GLU A 123 -8.66 3.18 -4.17
N VAL A 124 -8.24 4.36 -4.62
CA VAL A 124 -7.19 5.15 -3.96
C VAL A 124 -7.62 5.60 -2.57
N ILE A 125 -8.82 6.18 -2.44
CA ILE A 125 -9.34 6.64 -1.14
C ILE A 125 -9.54 5.44 -0.20
N TYR A 126 -10.16 4.36 -0.68
CA TYR A 126 -10.38 3.14 0.09
C TYR A 126 -9.06 2.57 0.64
N HIS A 127 -8.11 2.28 -0.24
CA HIS A 127 -6.84 1.67 0.17
C HIS A 127 -5.97 2.62 0.97
N GLY A 128 -6.05 3.94 0.73
CA GLY A 128 -5.37 4.95 1.54
C GLY A 128 -5.91 4.99 2.97
N VAL A 129 -7.24 4.96 3.16
CA VAL A 129 -7.86 4.85 4.49
C VAL A 129 -7.45 3.55 5.19
N CYS A 130 -7.46 2.41 4.48
CA CYS A 130 -7.00 1.14 5.04
C CYS A 130 -5.52 1.16 5.44
N LEU A 131 -4.67 1.85 4.68
CA LEU A 131 -3.27 2.05 5.03
C LEU A 131 -3.14 2.91 6.30
N PHE A 132 -3.83 4.04 6.39
CA PHE A 132 -3.83 4.84 7.61
C PHE A 132 -4.35 4.07 8.82
N TYR A 133 -5.39 3.25 8.65
CA TYR A 133 -5.90 2.41 9.72
C TYR A 133 -4.85 1.42 10.23
N ARG A 134 -4.14 0.73 9.33
CA ARG A 134 -3.00 -0.12 9.71
C ARG A 134 -1.92 0.65 10.45
N ILE A 135 -1.59 1.86 9.97
CA ILE A 135 -0.58 2.72 10.59
C ILE A 135 -0.98 3.05 12.02
N ILE A 136 -2.19 3.58 12.24
CA ILE A 136 -2.68 3.94 13.58
C ILE A 136 -2.87 2.71 14.48
N THR A 137 -3.26 1.57 13.91
CA THR A 137 -3.39 0.32 14.69
C THR A 137 -2.03 -0.16 15.20
N LYS A 138 -0.96 -0.01 14.40
CA LYS A 138 0.40 -0.36 14.79
C LYS A 138 1.06 0.71 15.68
N TYR A 139 0.77 1.98 15.40
CA TYR A 139 1.33 3.17 16.05
C TYR A 139 0.21 4.13 16.50
N PRO A 140 -0.50 3.82 17.60
CA PRO A 140 -1.59 4.65 18.08
C PRO A 140 -1.19 6.10 18.38
N GLU A 141 0.09 6.34 18.71
CA GLU A 141 0.65 7.66 18.95
C GLU A 141 0.60 8.59 17.72
N LEU A 142 0.50 8.05 16.50
CA LEU A 142 0.41 8.83 15.26
C LEU A 142 -1.01 9.33 14.96
N HIS A 143 -1.97 9.10 15.86
CA HIS A 143 -3.37 9.45 15.64
C HIS A 143 -3.57 10.95 15.49
N GLU A 144 -2.91 11.75 16.32
CA GLU A 144 -3.01 13.21 16.29
C GLU A 144 -2.44 13.79 14.99
N GLU A 145 -1.36 13.22 14.46
CA GLU A 145 -0.81 13.61 13.15
C GLU A 145 -1.77 13.31 12.01
N LEU A 146 -2.50 12.19 12.08
CA LEU A 146 -3.52 11.87 11.09
C LEU A 146 -4.70 12.84 11.14
N GLU A 147 -5.18 13.23 12.31
CA GLU A 147 -6.29 14.19 12.45
C GLU A 147 -5.93 15.62 11.99
N LYS A 148 -4.63 15.96 11.98
CA LYS A 148 -4.14 17.20 11.39
C LYS A 148 -4.21 17.19 9.86
N ILE A 149 -4.31 16.02 9.22
CA ILE A 149 -4.56 15.92 7.79
C ILE A 149 -5.98 16.40 7.50
N ASN A 150 -6.09 17.29 6.51
CA ASN A 150 -7.37 17.77 6.03
C ASN A 150 -7.53 17.44 4.54
N LEU A 151 -8.05 16.25 4.26
CA LEU A 151 -8.40 15.83 2.91
C LEU A 151 -9.83 16.30 2.60
N THR A 152 -9.95 17.42 1.88
CA THR A 152 -11.26 17.91 1.44
C THR A 152 -11.68 17.20 0.15
N LEU A 153 -12.85 16.56 0.18
CA LEU A 153 -13.51 15.97 -0.99
C LEU A 153 -14.80 16.74 -1.30
N ASN A 154 -15.07 16.96 -2.58
CA ASN A 154 -16.31 17.62 -2.99
C ASN A 154 -17.50 16.64 -3.03
N HIS A 155 -18.71 17.17 -3.15
CA HIS A 155 -19.94 16.38 -3.22
C HIS A 155 -19.94 15.31 -4.34
N ASP A 156 -19.42 15.63 -5.52
CA ASP A 156 -19.35 14.70 -6.66
C ASP A 156 -18.38 13.55 -6.39
N ASN A 157 -17.23 13.85 -5.78
CA ASN A 157 -16.29 12.85 -5.31
C ASN A 157 -16.96 11.93 -4.31
N LEU A 158 -17.65 12.48 -3.30
CA LEU A 158 -18.37 11.70 -2.30
C LEU A 158 -19.42 10.77 -2.93
N GLN A 159 -20.24 11.26 -3.88
CA GLN A 159 -21.25 10.42 -4.52
C GLN A 159 -20.63 9.27 -5.32
N SER A 160 -19.55 9.55 -6.09
CA SER A 160 -18.83 8.53 -6.85
C SER A 160 -18.21 7.47 -5.93
N LEU A 161 -17.61 7.93 -4.82
CA LEU A 161 -17.06 7.07 -3.78
C LEU A 161 -18.14 6.16 -3.21
N LEU A 162 -19.23 6.73 -2.67
CA LEU A 162 -20.28 5.97 -1.98
C LEU A 162 -20.88 4.85 -2.85
N ARG A 163 -21.07 5.10 -4.16
CA ARG A 163 -21.58 4.08 -5.10
C ARG A 163 -20.66 2.87 -5.25
N LYS A 164 -19.34 3.08 -5.23
CA LYS A 164 -18.34 2.00 -5.37
C LYS A 164 -17.95 1.38 -4.03
N PHE A 165 -18.13 2.10 -2.92
CA PHE A 165 -17.87 1.59 -1.56
C PHE A 165 -18.71 0.37 -1.20
N ASP A 166 -19.98 0.33 -1.61
CA ASP A 166 -20.86 -0.83 -1.38
C ASP A 166 -20.39 -2.11 -2.08
N ILE A 167 -19.51 -1.96 -3.09
CA ILE A 167 -18.85 -3.07 -3.77
C ILE A 167 -17.56 -3.42 -3.02
N LEU A 168 -16.73 -2.45 -2.64
CA LEU A 168 -15.44 -2.69 -1.98
C LEU A 168 -15.58 -3.27 -0.56
N ASP A 169 -16.60 -2.88 0.20
CA ASP A 169 -16.92 -3.49 1.51
C ASP A 169 -17.18 -5.00 1.37
N LYS A 170 -17.87 -5.40 0.29
CA LYS A 170 -18.06 -6.82 -0.03
C LYS A 170 -16.76 -7.54 -0.38
N TRP A 171 -15.69 -6.85 -0.79
CA TRP A 171 -14.41 -7.48 -1.15
C TRP A 171 -13.51 -7.79 0.05
N GLU A 172 -13.83 -7.23 1.22
CA GLU A 172 -13.09 -7.42 2.46
C GLU A 172 -13.93 -8.01 3.59
N THR A 173 -15.23 -8.23 3.41
CA THR A 173 -16.04 -8.98 4.38
C THR A 173 -15.73 -10.48 4.37
N GLU A 174 -15.88 -11.12 5.52
CA GLU A 174 -15.73 -12.56 5.69
C GLU A 174 -16.64 -13.32 4.72
N GLY A 175 -16.09 -14.28 3.96
CA GLY A 175 -16.84 -15.10 3.00
C GLY A 175 -16.82 -14.63 1.53
N HIS A 176 -16.28 -13.45 1.21
CA HIS A 176 -16.08 -13.08 -0.20
C HIS A 176 -14.78 -13.65 -0.78
N ARG A 177 -14.87 -14.37 -1.92
CA ARG A 177 -13.75 -15.00 -2.63
C ARG A 177 -12.85 -15.90 -1.76
N GLY A 178 -13.41 -16.58 -0.76
CA GLY A 178 -12.67 -17.52 0.08
C GLY A 178 -11.70 -16.86 1.07
N LYS A 179 -11.84 -15.55 1.34
CA LYS A 179 -11.11 -14.88 2.42
C LYS A 179 -11.68 -15.34 3.77
N SER A 180 -10.84 -15.96 4.58
CA SER A 180 -11.18 -16.53 5.90
C SER A 180 -10.99 -15.56 7.07
N LYS A 181 -10.65 -14.31 6.78
CA LYS A 181 -10.59 -13.21 7.75
C LYS A 181 -11.19 -11.97 7.10
N PRO A 182 -12.00 -11.17 7.82
CA PRO A 182 -12.37 -9.85 7.34
C PRO A 182 -11.09 -9.05 7.05
N GLY A 183 -11.18 -8.08 6.15
CA GLY A 183 -10.10 -7.16 5.84
C GLY A 183 -9.79 -6.24 7.01
N TYR A 184 -9.33 -5.03 6.73
CA TYR A 184 -8.80 -4.17 7.80
C TYR A 184 -9.88 -3.72 8.80
N PHE A 185 -11.13 -3.57 8.34
CA PHE A 185 -12.27 -3.17 9.14
C PHE A 185 -13.27 -4.31 9.29
N GLN A 186 -13.95 -4.39 10.44
CA GLN A 186 -14.97 -5.41 10.70
C GLN A 186 -16.28 -5.09 9.96
N ASP A 187 -16.60 -3.81 9.76
CA ASP A 187 -17.80 -3.36 9.06
C ASP A 187 -17.62 -1.96 8.42
N LYS A 188 -18.57 -1.59 7.56
CA LYS A 188 -18.65 -0.29 6.89
C LYS A 188 -18.73 0.91 7.86
N THR A 189 -19.36 0.76 9.02
CA THR A 189 -19.52 1.84 9.99
C THR A 189 -18.18 2.23 10.59
N LEU A 190 -17.36 1.24 10.96
CA LEU A 190 -16.00 1.47 11.45
C LEU A 190 -15.12 2.15 10.39
N PHE A 191 -15.22 1.71 9.13
CA PHE A 191 -14.51 2.36 8.03
C PHE A 191 -14.89 3.83 7.91
N ILE A 192 -16.20 4.14 7.85
CA ILE A 192 -16.69 5.51 7.68
C ILE A 192 -16.26 6.37 8.87
N ASN A 193 -16.47 5.90 10.09
CA ASN A 193 -16.09 6.64 11.30
C ASN A 193 -14.59 6.95 11.34
N PHE A 194 -13.75 6.01 10.91
CA PHE A 194 -12.31 6.24 10.83
C PHE A 194 -11.95 7.23 9.72
N ALA A 195 -12.52 7.08 8.51
CA ALA A 195 -12.27 7.99 7.39
C ALA A 195 -12.66 9.44 7.72
N MET A 196 -13.77 9.65 8.43
CA MET A 196 -14.26 10.98 8.83
C MET A 196 -13.34 11.74 9.78
N LYS A 197 -12.32 11.09 10.35
CA LYS A 197 -11.34 11.77 11.22
C LYS A 197 -10.41 12.71 10.46
N PHE A 198 -10.16 12.46 9.18
CA PHE A 198 -9.20 13.22 8.37
C PHE A 198 -9.72 13.57 6.97
N ILE A 199 -10.87 13.03 6.57
CA ILE A 199 -11.58 13.40 5.35
C ILE A 199 -12.75 14.32 5.71
N LYS A 200 -12.80 15.50 5.09
CA LYS A 200 -13.90 16.45 5.21
C LYS A 200 -14.62 16.60 3.88
N PHE A 201 -15.93 16.76 3.94
CA PHE A 201 -16.76 16.98 2.77
C PHE A 201 -17.16 18.45 2.68
N GLN A 202 -17.01 19.04 1.50
CA GLN A 202 -17.43 20.40 1.18
C GLN A 202 -18.28 20.43 -0.10
#